data_AF-A0A9E0ZRW6-F1
#
_entry.id   AF-A0A9E0ZRW6-F1
#
_cell.length_a   1.000
_cell.length_b   1.000
_cell.length_c   1.000
_cell.angle_alpha   90.00
_cell.angle_beta   90.00
_cell.angle_gamma   90.00
#
_symmetry.space_group_name_H-M   'P 1'
#
loop_
_entity.id
_entity.type
_entity.pdbx_description
1 polymer ?
#
loop_
_entity_poly.entity_id
_entity_poly.type
_entity_poly.pdbx_seq_one_letter_code
_entity_poly.pdbx_strand_id
1 'polypeptide(L)'
;MTNTDILLEDLEDVLDDATSIPLSKKCAVDVDKIKTIIEDIRLNTPQETKQAKAIVDSRNTILEEAKKEAAEIIKKAQEEARELVARDEITKTAQAEAAEIISKANEQGKQMITESQNQASEILGNATTQANEMVTSAQNKSREMLTAVNNYADDTLLSIDDALYKALTDVRRIRQGISNAQHKD
;
A
#
# COMPACT_ATOMS: atom_id res chain seq x y z
N MET A 1 27.81 -43.06 -51.22
CA MET A 1 27.40 -43.94 -52.32
C MET A 1 26.41 -44.92 -51.77
N THR A 2 25.25 -44.99 -52.42
CA THR A 2 24.26 -46.03 -52.14
C THR A 2 24.71 -47.36 -52.72
N ASN A 3 24.05 -48.45 -52.36
CA ASN A 3 24.34 -49.76 -52.96
C ASN A 3 23.99 -49.75 -54.47
N THR A 4 22.95 -49.00 -54.84
CA THR A 4 22.60 -48.76 -56.24
C THR A 4 23.69 -47.98 -56.99
N ASP A 5 24.34 -46.98 -56.37
CA ASP A 5 25.45 -46.23 -57.00
C ASP A 5 26.63 -47.16 -57.32
N ILE A 6 26.97 -48.08 -56.42
CA ILE A 6 28.06 -49.05 -56.61
C ILE A 6 27.72 -50.02 -57.76
N LEU A 7 26.48 -50.52 -57.80
CA LEU A 7 26.05 -51.43 -58.87
C LEU A 7 25.97 -50.73 -60.25
N LEU A 8 25.69 -49.42 -60.28
CA LEU A 8 25.74 -48.65 -61.52
C LEU A 8 27.18 -48.45 -62.00
N GLU A 9 28.12 -48.22 -61.08
CA GLU A 9 29.55 -48.13 -61.38
C GLU A 9 30.10 -49.48 -61.89
N ASP A 10 29.73 -50.60 -61.23
CA ASP A 10 30.05 -51.96 -61.69
C ASP A 10 29.46 -52.26 -63.09
N LEU A 11 28.28 -51.71 -63.40
CA LEU A 11 27.67 -51.84 -64.73
C LEU A 11 28.43 -51.04 -65.78
N GLU A 12 28.87 -49.83 -65.44
CA GLU A 12 29.70 -49.00 -66.31
C GLU A 12 31.04 -49.68 -66.60
N ASP A 13 31.69 -50.25 -65.59
CA ASP A 13 32.95 -51.00 -65.73
C ASP A 13 32.80 -52.20 -66.69
N VAL A 14 31.71 -52.97 -66.57
CA VAL A 14 31.42 -54.11 -67.47
C VAL A 14 31.17 -53.67 -68.91
N LEU A 15 30.64 -52.47 -69.12
CA LEU A 15 30.40 -51.89 -70.44
C LEU A 15 31.68 -51.31 -71.05
N ASP A 16 32.56 -50.73 -70.23
CA ASP A 16 33.86 -50.19 -70.67
C ASP A 16 34.85 -51.31 -71.03
N ASP A 17 34.81 -52.44 -70.33
CA ASP A 17 35.60 -53.64 -70.62
C ASP A 17 35.08 -54.46 -71.84
N ALA A 18 34.04 -53.98 -72.53
CA ALA A 18 33.41 -54.68 -73.64
C ALA A 18 34.37 -54.90 -74.82
N THR A 19 34.42 -56.13 -75.36
CA THR A 19 35.35 -56.47 -76.44
C THR A 19 34.84 -55.97 -77.80
N SER A 20 35.60 -55.10 -78.47
CA SER A 20 35.21 -54.57 -79.79
C SER A 20 35.29 -55.63 -80.90
N ILE A 21 34.27 -55.69 -81.77
CA ILE A 21 34.20 -56.67 -82.86
C ILE A 21 34.81 -56.09 -84.15
N PRO A 22 35.81 -56.74 -84.78
CA PRO A 22 36.44 -56.25 -86.01
C PRO A 22 35.43 -56.00 -87.14
N LEU A 23 35.57 -54.88 -87.86
CA LEU A 23 34.67 -54.44 -88.94
C LEU A 23 33.22 -54.14 -88.50
N SER A 24 32.95 -54.02 -87.19
CA SER A 24 31.65 -53.67 -86.62
C SER A 24 31.76 -52.47 -85.69
N LYS A 25 30.66 -51.71 -85.52
CA LYS A 25 30.54 -50.67 -84.48
C LYS A 25 30.01 -51.23 -83.14
N LYS A 26 29.93 -52.55 -83.01
CA LYS A 26 29.37 -53.24 -81.85
C LYS A 26 30.46 -53.86 -80.99
N CYS A 27 30.22 -53.89 -79.68
CA CYS A 27 31.05 -54.58 -78.70
C CYS A 27 30.35 -55.85 -78.22
N ALA A 28 31.11 -56.88 -77.90
CA ALA A 28 30.66 -58.08 -77.22
C ALA A 28 30.71 -57.87 -75.71
N VAL A 29 29.61 -58.16 -75.03
CA VAL A 29 29.44 -58.01 -73.58
C VAL A 29 28.91 -59.31 -72.98
N ASP A 30 29.23 -59.55 -71.71
CA ASP A 30 28.64 -60.64 -70.93
C ASP A 30 27.22 -60.25 -70.50
N VAL A 31 26.24 -60.76 -71.23
CA VAL A 31 24.83 -60.46 -71.01
C VAL A 31 24.35 -60.99 -69.65
N ASP A 32 24.92 -62.08 -69.14
CA ASP A 32 24.48 -62.68 -67.88
C ASP A 32 24.97 -61.86 -66.68
N LYS A 33 26.22 -61.35 -66.74
CA LYS A 33 26.71 -60.37 -65.75
C LYS A 33 25.89 -59.08 -65.74
N ILE A 34 25.62 -58.50 -66.91
CA ILE A 34 24.80 -57.28 -67.03
C ILE A 34 23.40 -57.51 -66.46
N LYS A 35 22.76 -58.63 -66.79
CA LYS A 35 21.43 -58.95 -66.26
C LYS A 35 21.42 -59.10 -64.74
N THR A 36 22.45 -59.71 -64.16
CA THR A 36 22.59 -59.87 -62.71
C THR A 36 22.69 -58.51 -62.02
N ILE A 37 23.56 -57.62 -62.51
CA ILE A 37 23.72 -56.27 -61.97
C ILE A 37 22.41 -55.48 -62.09
N ILE A 38 21.70 -55.58 -63.22
CA ILE A 38 20.39 -54.94 -63.41
C ILE A 38 19.35 -55.49 -62.43
N GLU A 39 19.33 -56.80 -62.16
CA GLU A 39 18.43 -57.41 -61.18
C GLU A 39 18.72 -56.89 -59.76
N ASP A 40 19.98 -56.80 -59.38
CA ASP A 40 20.39 -56.26 -58.09
C ASP A 40 20.03 -54.78 -57.95
N ILE A 41 20.22 -53.97 -59.00
CA ILE A 41 19.77 -52.56 -59.04
C ILE A 41 18.26 -52.49 -58.84
N ARG A 42 17.49 -53.33 -59.54
CA ARG A 42 16.02 -53.37 -59.43
C ARG A 42 15.55 -53.79 -58.04
N LEU A 43 16.32 -54.62 -57.33
CA LEU A 43 16.01 -55.04 -55.97
C LEU A 43 16.36 -53.95 -54.93
N ASN A 44 17.50 -53.27 -55.10
CA ASN A 44 18.02 -52.31 -54.12
C ASN A 44 17.42 -50.89 -54.25
N THR A 45 17.20 -50.40 -55.48
CA THR A 45 16.72 -49.03 -55.74
C THR A 45 15.40 -48.69 -55.02
N PRO A 46 14.36 -49.56 -55.03
CA PRO A 46 13.09 -49.26 -54.36
C PRO A 46 13.25 -49.15 -52.84
N GLN A 47 14.12 -49.97 -52.25
CA GLN A 47 14.37 -49.99 -50.82
C GLN A 47 15.09 -48.70 -50.38
N GLU A 48 16.10 -48.26 -51.12
CA GLU A 48 16.82 -47.02 -50.86
C GLU A 48 15.91 -45.79 -51.04
N THR A 49 15.07 -45.79 -52.08
CA THR A 49 14.09 -44.72 -52.30
C THR A 49 13.09 -44.63 -51.14
N LYS A 50 12.64 -45.78 -50.61
CA LYS A 50 11.74 -45.83 -49.45
C LYS A 50 12.42 -45.33 -48.19
N GLN A 51 13.69 -45.68 -47.96
CA GLN A 51 14.47 -45.17 -46.83
C GLN A 51 14.69 -43.66 -46.93
N ALA A 52 15.08 -43.15 -48.10
CA ALA A 52 15.24 -41.72 -48.33
C ALA A 52 13.94 -40.95 -48.04
N LYS A 53 12.79 -41.46 -48.51
CA LYS A 53 11.49 -40.86 -48.22
C LYS A 53 11.16 -40.88 -46.73
N ALA A 54 11.41 -41.99 -46.04
CA ALA A 54 11.20 -42.11 -44.60
C ALA A 54 12.08 -41.12 -43.79
N ILE A 55 13.33 -40.89 -44.21
CA ILE A 55 14.21 -39.89 -43.60
C ILE A 55 13.65 -38.49 -43.78
N VAL A 56 13.18 -38.14 -44.98
CA VAL A 56 12.59 -36.83 -45.26
C VAL A 56 11.31 -36.62 -44.46
N ASP A 57 10.43 -37.62 -44.40
CA ASP A 57 9.18 -37.55 -43.63
C ASP A 57 9.48 -37.39 -42.13
N SER A 58 10.40 -38.19 -41.58
CA SER A 58 10.85 -38.08 -40.19
C SER A 58 11.43 -36.69 -39.88
N ARG A 59 12.29 -36.16 -40.75
CA ARG A 59 12.84 -34.81 -40.62
C ARG A 59 11.72 -33.76 -40.58
N ASN A 60 10.73 -33.88 -41.45
CA ASN A 60 9.61 -32.95 -41.48
C ASN A 60 8.78 -33.02 -40.20
N THR A 61 8.51 -34.22 -39.68
CA THR A 61 7.84 -34.41 -38.38
C THR A 61 8.62 -33.74 -37.25
N ILE A 62 9.92 -34.00 -37.15
CA ILE A 62 10.79 -33.39 -36.13
C ILE A 62 10.75 -31.86 -36.22
N LEU A 63 10.79 -31.31 -37.44
CA LEU A 63 10.75 -29.86 -37.64
C LEU A 63 9.41 -29.25 -37.20
N GLU A 64 8.29 -29.89 -37.50
CA GLU A 64 6.97 -29.41 -37.11
C GLU A 64 6.75 -29.52 -35.59
N GLU A 65 7.21 -30.60 -34.97
CA GLU A 65 7.19 -30.75 -33.50
C GLU A 65 8.04 -29.69 -32.82
N ALA A 66 9.27 -29.46 -33.30
CA ALA A 66 10.15 -28.43 -32.75
C ALA A 66 9.57 -27.02 -32.90
N LYS A 67 8.92 -26.71 -34.03
CA LYS A 67 8.21 -25.43 -34.22
C LYS A 67 7.04 -25.27 -33.25
N LYS A 68 6.27 -26.35 -33.05
CA LYS A 68 5.14 -26.34 -32.12
C LYS A 68 5.63 -26.11 -30.69
N GLU A 69 6.65 -26.83 -30.26
CA GLU A 69 7.24 -26.70 -28.92
C GLU A 69 7.82 -25.29 -28.71
N ALA A 70 8.54 -24.74 -29.71
CA ALA A 70 9.02 -23.37 -29.66
C ALA A 70 7.88 -22.36 -29.53
N ALA A 71 6.78 -22.54 -30.26
CA ALA A 71 5.61 -21.68 -30.16
C ALA A 71 4.95 -21.76 -28.77
N GLU A 72 4.87 -22.95 -28.19
CA GLU A 72 4.34 -23.16 -26.83
C GLU A 72 5.23 -22.50 -25.76
N ILE A 73 6.55 -22.63 -25.88
CA ILE A 73 7.52 -21.97 -24.98
C ILE A 73 7.35 -20.45 -25.04
N ILE A 74 7.29 -19.88 -26.25
CA ILE A 74 7.11 -18.42 -26.43
C ILE A 74 5.78 -17.97 -25.83
N LYS A 75 4.69 -18.71 -26.09
CA LYS A 75 3.37 -18.38 -25.54
C LYS A 75 3.40 -18.39 -24.01
N LYS A 76 3.98 -19.42 -23.40
CA LYS A 76 4.07 -19.53 -21.94
C LYS A 76 4.92 -18.41 -21.33
N ALA A 77 6.06 -18.10 -21.92
CA ALA A 77 6.92 -17.00 -21.47
C ALA A 77 6.21 -15.63 -21.56
N GLN A 78 5.42 -15.41 -22.62
CA GLN A 78 4.63 -14.18 -22.76
C GLN A 78 3.51 -14.08 -21.71
N GLU A 79 2.87 -15.19 -21.36
CA GLU A 79 1.83 -15.25 -20.32
C GLU A 79 2.42 -14.98 -18.93
N GLU A 80 3.53 -15.64 -18.57
CA GLU A 80 4.25 -15.40 -17.31
C GLU A 80 4.75 -13.95 -17.21
N ALA A 81 5.28 -13.38 -18.30
CA ALA A 81 5.71 -11.98 -18.31
C ALA A 81 4.56 -11.00 -18.06
N ARG A 82 3.36 -11.26 -18.64
CA ARG A 82 2.17 -10.45 -18.39
C ARG A 82 1.72 -10.54 -16.94
N GLU A 83 1.71 -11.74 -16.37
CA GLU A 83 1.32 -11.94 -14.97
C GLU A 83 2.29 -11.24 -14.02
N LEU A 84 3.60 -11.31 -14.29
CA LEU A 84 4.62 -10.64 -13.49
C LEU A 84 4.47 -9.11 -13.51
N VAL A 85 4.24 -8.53 -14.69
CA VAL A 85 3.99 -7.08 -14.82
C VAL A 85 2.71 -6.68 -14.08
N ALA A 86 1.62 -7.44 -14.23
CA ALA A 86 0.38 -7.17 -13.53
C ALA A 86 0.58 -7.23 -12.00
N ARG A 87 1.33 -8.22 -11.50
CA ARG A 87 1.66 -8.33 -10.09
C ARG A 87 2.53 -7.19 -9.58
N ASP A 88 3.50 -6.71 -10.38
CA ASP A 88 4.34 -5.57 -10.03
C ASP A 88 3.51 -4.27 -9.95
N GLU A 89 2.59 -4.06 -10.90
CA GLU A 89 1.68 -2.91 -10.90
C GLU A 89 0.72 -2.92 -9.69
N ILE A 90 0.16 -4.09 -9.36
CA ILE A 90 -0.64 -4.27 -8.14
C ILE A 90 0.19 -3.96 -6.90
N THR A 91 1.43 -4.46 -6.84
CA THR A 91 2.32 -4.24 -5.68
C THR A 91 2.68 -2.76 -5.53
N LYS A 92 2.99 -2.07 -6.63
CA LYS A 92 3.25 -0.61 -6.63
C LYS A 92 2.04 0.18 -6.17
N THR A 93 0.86 -0.16 -6.69
CA THR A 93 -0.39 0.51 -6.30
C THR A 93 -0.68 0.31 -4.81
N ALA A 94 -0.56 -0.92 -4.31
CA ALA A 94 -0.75 -1.23 -2.90
C ALA A 94 0.25 -0.49 -2.00
N GLN A 95 1.52 -0.37 -2.42
CA GLN A 95 2.52 0.42 -1.69
C GLN A 95 2.20 1.92 -1.66
N ALA A 96 1.71 2.47 -2.77
CA ALA A 96 1.29 3.87 -2.84
C ALA A 96 0.08 4.15 -1.93
N GLU A 97 -0.94 3.28 -1.97
CA GLU A 97 -2.10 3.37 -1.08
C GLU A 97 -1.71 3.26 0.39
N ALA A 98 -0.81 2.32 0.74
CA ALA A 98 -0.31 2.17 2.09
C ALA A 98 0.43 3.44 2.58
N ALA A 99 1.27 4.03 1.72
CA ALA A 99 1.96 5.28 2.04
C ALA A 99 0.98 6.45 2.23
N GLU A 100 -0.07 6.52 1.40
CA GLU A 100 -1.12 7.53 1.53
C GLU A 100 -1.91 7.37 2.84
N ILE A 101 -2.29 6.13 3.21
CA ILE A 101 -2.99 5.84 4.47
C ILE A 101 -2.14 6.28 5.66
N ILE A 102 -0.85 5.96 5.68
CA ILE A 102 0.06 6.36 6.77
C ILE A 102 0.19 7.88 6.82
N SER A 103 0.36 8.54 5.67
CA SER A 103 0.43 10.00 5.58
C SER A 103 -0.83 10.66 6.14
N LYS A 104 -2.01 10.17 5.72
CA LYS A 104 -3.30 10.67 6.19
C LYS A 104 -3.52 10.43 7.67
N ALA A 105 -3.14 9.25 8.18
CA ALA A 105 -3.23 8.93 9.60
C ALA A 105 -2.33 9.85 10.45
N ASN A 106 -1.11 10.13 9.99
CA ASN A 106 -0.19 11.04 10.66
C ASN A 106 -0.72 12.49 10.67
N GLU A 107 -1.24 12.96 9.54
CA GLU A 107 -1.81 14.30 9.43
C GLU A 107 -3.05 14.45 10.33
N GLN A 108 -3.96 13.49 10.29
CA GLN A 108 -5.13 13.46 11.17
C GLN A 108 -4.73 13.41 12.65
N GLY A 109 -3.74 12.58 13.00
CA GLY A 109 -3.22 12.52 14.37
C GLY A 109 -2.65 13.85 14.84
N LYS A 110 -1.89 14.54 13.98
CA LYS A 110 -1.32 15.86 14.29
C LYS A 110 -2.41 16.93 14.44
N GLN A 111 -3.41 16.91 13.57
CA GLN A 111 -4.57 17.81 13.67
C GLN A 111 -5.34 17.57 14.98
N MET A 112 -5.62 16.32 15.33
CA MET A 112 -6.30 15.97 16.57
C MET A 112 -5.54 16.45 17.82
N ILE A 113 -4.21 16.30 17.85
CA ILE A 113 -3.39 16.82 18.96
C ILE A 113 -3.48 18.34 19.03
N THR A 114 -3.35 19.02 17.90
CA THR A 114 -3.40 20.49 17.84
C THR A 114 -4.77 21.01 18.28
N GLU A 115 -5.84 20.38 17.82
CA GLU A 115 -7.21 20.73 18.20
C GLU A 115 -7.44 20.49 19.70
N SER A 116 -6.99 19.36 20.23
CA SER A 116 -7.08 19.06 21.67
C SER A 116 -6.30 20.06 22.52
N GLN A 117 -5.11 20.48 22.07
CA GLN A 117 -4.30 21.50 22.74
C GLN A 117 -4.98 22.87 22.74
N ASN A 118 -5.61 23.25 21.63
CA ASN A 118 -6.37 24.50 21.52
C ASN A 118 -7.58 24.48 22.45
N GLN A 119 -8.37 23.39 22.43
CA GLN A 119 -9.53 23.22 23.31
C GLN A 119 -9.12 23.26 24.79
N ALA A 120 -8.04 22.56 25.16
CA ALA A 120 -7.53 22.58 26.52
C ALA A 120 -7.10 23.98 26.97
N SER A 121 -6.43 24.72 26.09
CA SER A 121 -6.00 26.10 26.35
C SER A 121 -7.19 27.04 26.52
N GLU A 122 -8.23 26.88 25.69
CA GLU A 122 -9.47 27.67 25.78
C GLU A 122 -10.22 27.39 27.10
N ILE A 123 -10.40 26.12 27.46
CA ILE A 123 -11.05 25.73 28.72
C ILE A 123 -10.28 26.32 29.91
N LEU A 124 -8.95 26.19 29.91
CA LEU A 124 -8.11 26.72 30.97
C LEU A 124 -8.19 28.24 31.06
N GLY A 125 -8.20 28.93 29.92
CA GLY A 125 -8.37 30.38 29.84
C GLY A 125 -9.70 30.83 30.41
N ASN A 126 -10.80 30.19 30.01
CA ASN A 126 -12.14 30.49 30.50
C ASN A 126 -12.29 30.22 32.00
N ALA A 127 -11.78 29.08 32.47
CA ALA A 127 -11.78 28.73 33.89
C ALA A 127 -10.98 29.74 34.72
N THR A 128 -9.83 30.20 34.22
CA THR A 128 -9.00 31.21 34.89
C THR A 128 -9.72 32.56 34.97
N THR A 129 -10.34 33.00 33.88
CA THR A 129 -11.14 34.24 33.86
C THR A 129 -12.29 34.16 34.86
N GLN A 130 -13.06 33.07 34.84
CA GLN A 130 -14.18 32.88 35.76
C GLN A 130 -13.73 32.83 37.23
N ALA A 131 -12.60 32.19 37.52
CA ALA A 131 -12.03 32.17 38.86
C ALA A 131 -11.63 33.59 39.33
N ASN A 132 -10.99 34.38 38.46
CA ASN A 132 -10.60 35.75 38.77
C ASN A 132 -11.82 36.67 39.01
N GLU A 133 -12.87 36.52 38.20
CA GLU A 133 -14.14 37.23 38.39
C GLU A 133 -14.79 36.87 39.72
N MET A 134 -14.80 35.58 40.08
CA MET A 134 -15.36 35.11 41.34
C MET A 134 -14.61 35.68 42.55
N VAL A 135 -13.27 35.67 42.51
CA VAL A 135 -12.44 36.28 43.56
C VAL A 135 -12.71 37.77 43.67
N THR A 136 -12.77 38.49 42.53
CA THR A 136 -13.05 39.93 42.50
C THR A 136 -14.43 40.25 43.07
N SER A 137 -15.45 39.48 42.68
CA SER A 137 -16.82 39.62 43.19
C SER A 137 -16.89 39.35 44.70
N ALA A 138 -16.23 38.28 45.17
CA ALA A 138 -16.17 37.95 46.59
C ALA A 138 -15.48 39.05 47.40
N GLN A 139 -14.37 39.62 46.89
CA GLN A 139 -13.68 40.74 47.53
C GLN A 139 -14.55 41.99 47.61
N ASN A 140 -15.24 42.34 46.53
CA ASN A 140 -16.14 43.50 46.51
C ASN A 140 -17.30 43.31 47.50
N LYS A 141 -17.93 42.13 47.49
CA LYS A 141 -19.02 41.81 48.43
C LYS A 141 -18.56 41.80 49.88
N SER A 142 -17.34 41.34 50.16
CA SER A 142 -16.74 41.43 51.48
C SER A 142 -16.52 42.87 51.92
N ARG A 143 -16.07 43.76 51.02
CA ARG A 143 -15.90 45.19 51.33
C ARG A 143 -17.23 45.86 51.62
N GLU A 144 -18.24 45.61 50.79
CA GLU A 144 -19.60 46.13 51.01
C GLU A 144 -20.16 45.66 52.35
N MET A 145 -19.97 44.38 52.69
CA MET A 145 -20.40 43.82 53.96
C MET A 145 -19.68 44.49 55.14
N LEU A 146 -18.36 44.70 55.08
CA LEU A 146 -17.61 45.40 56.12
C LEU A 146 -18.10 46.84 56.32
N THR A 147 -18.37 47.56 55.22
CA THR A 147 -18.95 48.90 55.29
C THR A 147 -20.33 48.89 55.94
N ALA A 148 -21.20 47.94 55.57
CA ALA A 148 -22.53 47.80 56.17
C ALA A 148 -22.47 47.47 57.67
N VAL A 149 -21.55 46.58 58.08
CA VAL A 149 -21.31 46.23 59.48
C VAL A 149 -20.82 47.44 60.27
N ASN A 150 -19.87 48.21 59.73
CA ASN A 150 -19.38 49.43 60.39
C ASN A 150 -20.49 50.46 60.58
N ASN A 151 -21.28 50.73 59.53
CA ASN A 151 -22.40 51.67 59.63
C ASN A 151 -23.43 51.20 60.67
N TYR A 152 -23.75 49.90 60.71
CA TYR A 152 -24.66 49.35 61.71
C TYR A 152 -24.12 49.47 63.14
N ALA A 153 -22.81 49.25 63.34
CA ALA A 153 -22.16 49.43 64.62
C ALA A 153 -22.22 50.89 65.08
N ASP A 154 -21.93 51.84 64.18
CA ASP A 154 -22.02 53.28 64.45
C ASP A 154 -23.45 53.70 64.81
N ASP A 155 -24.45 53.27 64.03
CA ASP A 155 -25.87 53.55 64.32
C ASP A 155 -26.29 53.00 65.69
N THR A 156 -25.85 51.78 66.01
CA THR A 156 -26.15 51.15 67.30
C THR A 156 -25.48 51.90 68.45
N LEU A 157 -24.22 52.32 68.29
CA LEU A 157 -23.51 53.13 69.28
C LEU A 157 -24.19 54.48 69.51
N LEU A 158 -24.59 55.18 68.45
CA LEU A 158 -25.33 56.43 68.56
C LEU A 158 -26.67 56.26 69.29
N SER A 159 -27.40 55.17 69.02
CA SER A 159 -28.65 54.88 69.72
C SER A 159 -28.44 54.59 71.21
N ILE A 160 -27.39 53.86 71.57
CA ILE A 160 -27.02 53.61 72.97
C ILE A 160 -26.65 54.91 73.66
N ASP A 161 -25.85 55.76 73.01
CA ASP A 161 -25.45 57.06 73.54
C ASP A 161 -26.66 57.95 73.84
N ASP A 162 -27.61 58.08 72.90
CA ASP A 162 -28.86 58.82 73.11
C ASP A 162 -29.69 58.26 74.29
N ALA A 163 -29.79 56.93 74.42
CA ALA A 163 -30.49 56.28 75.53
C ALA A 163 -29.82 56.57 76.88
N LEU A 164 -28.48 56.57 76.95
CA LEU A 164 -27.73 56.90 78.15
C LEU A 164 -27.86 58.38 78.52
N TYR A 165 -27.83 59.29 77.54
CA TYR A 165 -28.06 60.72 77.77
C TYR A 165 -29.44 60.99 78.37
N LYS A 166 -30.48 60.34 77.83
CA LYS A 166 -31.85 60.42 78.36
C LYS A 166 -31.93 59.91 79.80
N ALA A 167 -31.38 58.72 80.06
CA ALA A 167 -31.34 58.14 81.40
C ALA A 167 -30.60 59.03 82.42
N LEU A 168 -29.45 59.59 82.05
CA LEU A 168 -28.69 60.51 82.91
C LEU A 168 -29.46 61.80 83.19
N THR A 169 -30.15 62.34 82.18
CA THR A 169 -30.97 63.54 82.32
C THR A 169 -32.12 63.30 83.30
N ASP A 170 -32.77 62.15 83.21
CA ASP A 170 -33.80 61.74 84.16
C ASP A 170 -33.25 61.60 85.58
N VAL A 171 -32.10 60.96 85.77
CA VAL A 171 -31.44 60.87 87.08
C VAL A 171 -31.12 62.25 87.65
N ARG A 172 -30.57 63.16 86.83
CA ARG A 172 -30.28 64.53 87.26
C ARG A 172 -31.55 65.28 87.67
N ARG A 173 -32.62 65.15 86.88
CA ARG A 173 -33.93 65.74 87.16
C ARG A 173 -34.51 65.22 88.48
N ILE A 174 -34.48 63.90 88.70
CA ILE A 174 -34.93 63.26 89.95
C ILE A 174 -34.13 63.80 91.14
N ARG A 175 -32.80 63.83 91.02
CA ARG A 175 -31.90 64.34 92.08
C ARG A 175 -32.18 65.82 92.40
N GLN A 176 -32.40 66.66 91.39
CA GLN A 176 -32.76 68.08 91.60
C GLN A 176 -34.10 68.22 92.32
N GLY A 177 -35.09 67.40 91.97
CA GLY A 177 -36.38 67.34 92.66
C GLY A 177 -36.24 67.01 94.15
N ILE A 178 -35.39 66.01 94.48
CA ILE A 178 -35.10 65.63 95.87
C ILE A 178 -34.38 66.78 96.62
N SER A 179 -33.37 67.39 96.02
CA SER A 179 -32.64 68.52 96.64
C SER A 179 -33.55 69.72 96.92
N ASN A 180 -34.46 70.07 96.00
CA ASN A 180 -35.40 71.16 96.22
C ASN A 180 -36.43 70.85 97.32
N ALA A 181 -36.77 69.58 97.53
CA ALA A 181 -37.64 69.17 98.62
C ALA A 181 -36.94 69.27 99.98
N GLN A 182 -35.64 68.99 100.05
CA GLN A 182 -34.84 69.08 101.29
C GLN A 182 -34.54 70.51 101.77
N HIS A 183 -34.70 71.53 100.93
CA HIS A 183 -34.50 72.95 101.28
C HIS A 183 -35.81 73.68 101.63
N LYS A 184 -36.95 72.98 101.68
CA LYS A 184 -38.28 73.55 101.96
C LYS A 184 -38.80 73.31 103.38
N ASP A 185 -38.00 72.67 104.23
CA ASP A 185 -38.19 72.50 105.67
C ASP A 185 -37.14 73.31 106.44
#